data_AF-A0A3D1JMM4-F1
#
_entry.id   AF-A0A3D1JMM4-F1
#
_cell.length_a   1.000
_cell.length_b   1.000
_cell.length_c   1.000
_cell.angle_alpha   90.00
_cell.angle_beta   90.00
_cell.angle_gamma   90.00
#
_symmetry.space_group_name_H-M   'P 1'
#
loop_
_entity.id
_entity.type
_entity.pdbx_description
1 polymer ?
#
loop_
_entity_poly.entity_id
_entity_poly.type
_entity_poly.pdbx_seq_one_letter_code
_entity_poly.pdbx_strand_id
1 'polypeptide(L)'
;MEKHGSRMLVLLALLAAGSAHAAGADVGQVAKQATNWTAIIMFGAFVAGTLWITKWAAAKTKSASDFYTAGGGITGFQNGLAIAGDYMSAASFLGISAAVMATGYDGLIYSIGFLVGWPIITFLMAERLRNLGKFTFADVAGYRFQQG
;
A
#
# COMPACT_ATOMS: atom_id res chain seq x y z
N MET A 1 26.93 12.38 -21.27
CA MET A 1 27.39 13.06 -20.04
C MET A 1 26.31 13.11 -18.92
N GLU A 2 25.24 12.30 -18.96
CA GLU A 2 24.08 12.44 -18.05
C GLU A 2 24.12 11.59 -16.76
N LYS A 3 25.09 10.68 -16.60
CA LYS A 3 25.09 9.71 -15.48
C LYS A 3 25.58 10.28 -14.14
N HIS A 4 26.19 11.46 -14.14
CA HIS A 4 26.74 12.10 -12.93
C HIS A 4 25.71 12.89 -12.13
N GLY A 5 24.73 13.53 -12.78
CA GLY A 5 23.70 14.32 -12.11
C GLY A 5 22.78 13.48 -11.22
N SER A 6 22.37 12.29 -11.70
CA SER A 6 21.49 11.38 -10.94
C SER A 6 22.16 10.83 -9.68
N ARG A 7 23.47 10.52 -9.74
CA ARG A 7 24.24 10.07 -8.56
C ARG A 7 24.39 11.17 -7.51
N MET A 8 24.52 12.42 -7.94
CA MET A 8 24.63 13.56 -7.04
C MET A 8 23.31 13.87 -6.33
N LEU A 9 22.18 13.71 -7.03
CA LEU A 9 20.83 13.79 -6.44
C LEU A 9 20.58 12.69 -5.40
N VAL A 10 21.01 11.46 -5.66
CA VAL A 10 20.90 10.34 -4.70
C VAL A 10 21.78 10.58 -3.48
N LEU A 11 23.00 11.09 -3.66
CA LEU A 11 23.90 11.44 -2.56
C LEU A 11 23.37 12.61 -1.70
N LEU A 12 22.78 13.62 -2.34
CA LEU A 12 22.11 14.73 -1.65
C LEU A 12 20.87 14.26 -0.87
N ALA A 13 20.08 13.33 -1.43
CA ALA A 13 18.95 12.74 -0.72
C ALA A 13 19.40 11.90 0.50
N LEU A 14 20.50 11.16 0.38
CA LEU A 14 21.08 10.39 1.48
C LEU A 14 21.69 11.29 2.58
N LEU A 15 22.29 12.43 2.21
CA LEU A 15 22.81 13.42 3.16
C LEU A 15 21.69 14.22 3.85
N ALA A 16 20.60 14.52 3.14
CA ALA A 16 19.39 15.11 3.71
C ALA A 16 18.71 14.16 4.71
N ALA A 17 18.71 12.85 4.44
CA ALA A 17 18.24 11.84 5.40
C ALA A 17 19.10 11.79 6.68
N GLY A 18 20.41 12.06 6.57
CA GLY A 18 21.31 12.13 7.72
C GLY A 18 21.17 13.39 8.60
N SER A 19 20.54 14.44 8.09
CA SER A 19 20.35 15.73 8.79
C SER A 19 18.98 15.90 9.44
N ALA A 20 18.16 14.85 9.48
CA ALA A 20 16.93 14.81 10.28
C ALA A 20 17.25 14.66 11.79
N HIS A 21 18.00 15.62 12.35
CA HIS A 21 17.96 15.91 13.79
C HIS A 21 16.74 16.80 14.01
N ALA A 22 15.56 16.18 14.05
CA ALA A 22 14.30 16.85 14.31
C ALA A 22 14.32 17.41 15.74
N ALA A 23 13.97 18.69 15.86
CA ALA A 23 13.77 19.41 17.10
C ALA A 23 12.89 18.60 18.06
N GLY A 24 13.35 18.50 19.31
CA GLY A 24 12.72 17.71 20.35
C GLY A 24 11.29 18.14 20.62
N ALA A 25 10.34 17.32 20.19
CA ALA A 25 9.21 17.02 21.06
C ALA A 25 9.77 16.21 22.24
N ASP A 26 9.35 16.54 23.45
CA ASP A 26 9.83 16.02 24.73
C ASP A 26 9.53 14.50 24.87
N VAL A 27 10.19 13.67 24.06
CA VAL A 27 10.26 12.22 24.24
C VAL A 27 11.28 11.98 25.35
N GLY A 28 10.78 11.95 26.59
CA GLY A 28 11.57 11.63 27.78
C GLY A 28 12.52 10.45 27.53
N GLN A 29 13.66 10.42 28.24
CA GLN A 29 14.80 9.54 27.96
C GLN A 29 14.41 8.23 27.27
N VAL A 30 14.72 8.13 25.97
CA VAL A 30 14.52 6.91 25.19
C VAL A 30 15.50 5.87 25.72
N ALA A 31 15.10 5.20 26.81
CA ALA A 31 15.82 4.07 27.35
C ALA A 31 15.94 3.03 26.23
N LYS A 32 17.16 2.58 25.96
CA LYS A 32 17.42 1.55 24.96
C LYS A 32 16.64 0.29 25.36
N GLN A 33 15.50 0.07 24.72
CA GLN A 33 14.66 -1.09 24.96
C GLN A 33 15.50 -2.35 24.71
N ALA A 34 15.49 -3.29 25.67
CA ALA A 34 16.15 -4.58 25.48
C ALA A 34 15.61 -5.28 24.23
N THR A 35 16.47 -6.00 23.50
CA THR A 35 16.10 -6.68 22.27
C THR A 35 14.92 -7.63 22.50
N ASN A 36 13.77 -7.32 21.92
CA ASN A 36 12.58 -8.13 22.04
C ASN A 36 12.62 -9.28 21.03
N TRP A 37 13.20 -10.40 21.46
CA TRP A 37 13.31 -11.61 20.65
C TRP A 37 11.96 -12.17 20.21
N THR A 38 10.92 -12.05 21.04
CA THR A 38 9.56 -12.48 20.69
C THR A 38 9.02 -11.72 19.48
N ALA A 39 9.17 -10.40 19.45
CA ALA A 39 8.74 -9.56 18.33
C ALA A 39 9.52 -9.89 17.04
N ILE A 40 10.83 -10.11 17.14
CA ILE A 40 11.68 -10.46 16.01
C ILE A 40 11.26 -11.81 15.41
N ILE A 41 11.01 -12.81 16.25
CA ILE A 41 10.57 -14.13 15.80
C ILE A 41 9.20 -14.05 15.13
N MET A 42 8.24 -13.34 15.73
CA MET A 42 6.90 -13.17 15.13
C MET A 42 6.96 -12.46 13.78
N PHE A 43 7.75 -11.39 13.68
CA PHE A 43 7.96 -10.67 12.42
C PHE A 43 8.62 -11.57 11.37
N GLY A 44 9.67 -12.29 11.74
CA GLY A 44 10.37 -13.22 10.85
C GLY A 44 9.45 -14.34 10.35
N ALA A 45 8.64 -14.93 11.24
CA ALA A 45 7.65 -15.95 10.88
C ALA A 45 6.58 -15.41 9.92
N PHE A 46 6.08 -14.19 10.16
CA PHE A 46 5.12 -13.54 9.29
C PHE A 46 5.69 -13.28 7.88
N VAL A 47 6.91 -12.74 7.80
CA VAL A 47 7.60 -12.50 6.51
C VAL A 47 7.87 -13.81 5.78
N ALA A 48 8.38 -14.83 6.48
CA ALA A 48 8.64 -16.13 5.87
C ALA A 48 7.34 -16.78 5.35
N GLY A 49 6.26 -16.72 6.14
CA GLY A 49 4.95 -17.26 5.76
C GLY A 49 4.35 -16.56 4.54
N THR A 50 4.36 -15.22 4.52
CA THR A 50 3.88 -14.45 3.37
C THR A 50 4.68 -14.76 2.10
N LEU A 51 6.02 -14.76 2.16
CA LEU A 51 6.87 -15.11 1.03
C LEU A 51 6.66 -16.54 0.52
N TRP A 52 6.46 -17.49 1.43
CA TRP A 52 6.18 -18.88 1.07
C TRP A 52 4.85 -19.00 0.31
N ILE A 53 3.78 -18.36 0.82
CA ILE A 53 2.47 -18.33 0.16
C ILE A 53 2.58 -17.65 -1.21
N THR A 54 3.27 -16.51 -1.32
CA THR A 54 3.48 -15.81 -2.59
C THR A 54 4.22 -16.67 -3.60
N LYS A 55 5.30 -17.35 -3.20
CA LYS A 55 6.06 -18.25 -4.08
C LYS A 55 5.21 -19.44 -4.55
N TRP A 56 4.43 -20.04 -3.64
CA TRP A 56 3.52 -21.13 -3.98
C TRP A 56 2.41 -20.70 -4.94
N ALA A 57 1.82 -19.53 -4.73
CA ALA A 57 0.80 -18.97 -5.63
C ALA A 57 1.38 -18.61 -7.00
N ALA A 58 2.57 -17.99 -7.03
CA ALA A 58 3.27 -17.64 -8.26
C ALA A 58 3.58 -18.89 -9.11
N ALA A 59 3.96 -20.00 -8.48
CA ALA A 59 4.23 -21.27 -9.18
C ALA A 59 3.00 -21.87 -9.87
N LYS A 60 1.77 -21.46 -9.49
CA LYS A 60 0.52 -21.93 -10.11
C LYS A 60 0.05 -21.06 -11.28
N THR A 61 0.64 -19.88 -11.49
CA THR A 61 0.19 -18.93 -12.52
C THR A 61 0.91 -19.21 -13.84
N LYS A 62 0.16 -19.52 -14.92
CA LYS A 62 0.73 -19.94 -16.22
C LYS A 62 0.40 -19.04 -17.41
N SER A 63 -0.66 -18.24 -17.33
CA SER A 63 -1.08 -17.32 -18.39
C SER A 63 -1.38 -15.90 -17.87
N ALA A 64 -1.46 -14.91 -18.76
CA ALA A 64 -1.80 -13.53 -18.39
C ALA A 64 -3.21 -13.40 -17.80
N SER A 65 -4.18 -14.19 -18.28
CA SER A 65 -5.52 -14.26 -17.67
C SER A 65 -5.48 -14.90 -16.28
N ASP A 66 -4.61 -15.88 -16.04
CA ASP A 66 -4.41 -16.42 -14.68
C ASP A 66 -3.77 -15.39 -13.76
N PHE A 67 -2.89 -14.52 -14.30
CA PHE A 67 -2.25 -13.48 -13.51
C PHE A 67 -3.20 -12.32 -13.16
N TYR A 68 -4.00 -11.85 -14.11
CA TYR A 68 -4.87 -10.68 -13.91
C TYR A 68 -6.26 -11.00 -13.38
N THR A 69 -6.82 -12.17 -13.69
CA THR A 69 -8.18 -12.53 -13.26
C THR A 69 -8.23 -13.84 -12.48
N ALA A 70 -7.09 -14.48 -12.19
CA ALA A 70 -7.03 -15.79 -11.53
C ALA A 70 -7.94 -16.83 -12.21
N GLY A 71 -8.05 -16.77 -13.54
CA GLY A 71 -8.92 -17.64 -14.33
C GLY A 71 -10.44 -17.46 -14.07
N GLY A 72 -10.86 -16.38 -13.41
CA GLY A 72 -12.25 -16.12 -13.03
C GLY A 72 -12.74 -16.91 -11.81
N GLY A 73 -11.84 -17.60 -11.10
CA GLY A 73 -12.18 -18.50 -9.99
C GLY A 73 -12.27 -17.84 -8.60
N ILE A 74 -12.06 -16.53 -8.48
CA ILE A 74 -12.10 -15.82 -7.19
C ILE A 74 -13.54 -15.48 -6.83
N THR A 75 -13.98 -15.91 -5.64
CA THR A 75 -15.31 -15.57 -5.11
C THR A 75 -15.40 -14.10 -4.72
N GLY A 76 -16.62 -13.53 -4.73
CA GLY A 76 -16.84 -12.13 -4.35
C GLY A 76 -16.32 -11.79 -2.94
N PHE A 77 -16.42 -12.74 -1.99
CA PHE A 77 -15.90 -12.56 -0.64
C PHE A 77 -14.36 -12.51 -0.59
N GLN A 78 -13.69 -13.39 -1.32
CA GLN A 78 -12.22 -13.39 -1.41
C GLN A 78 -11.71 -12.10 -2.05
N ASN A 79 -12.36 -11.63 -3.12
CA ASN A 79 -12.01 -10.36 -3.75
C ASN A 79 -12.25 -9.17 -2.80
N GLY A 80 -13.39 -9.17 -2.10
CA GLY A 80 -13.70 -8.15 -1.09
C GLY A 80 -12.67 -8.10 0.04
N LEU A 81 -12.25 -9.26 0.55
CA LEU A 81 -11.24 -9.36 1.60
C LEU A 81 -9.86 -8.90 1.12
N ALA A 82 -9.48 -9.22 -0.13
CA ALA A 82 -8.23 -8.75 -0.72
C ALA A 82 -8.19 -7.22 -0.82
N ILE A 83 -9.26 -6.61 -1.36
CA ILE A 83 -9.38 -5.15 -1.47
C ILE A 83 -9.37 -4.50 -0.08
N ALA A 84 -10.09 -5.08 0.89
CA ALA A 84 -10.10 -4.58 2.26
C ALA A 84 -8.69 -4.62 2.88
N GLY A 85 -7.93 -5.69 2.63
CA GLY A 85 -6.55 -5.84 3.09
C GLY A 85 -5.62 -4.78 2.52
N ASP A 86 -5.69 -4.54 1.21
CA ASP A 86 -4.91 -3.49 0.55
C ASP A 86 -5.27 -2.09 1.09
N TYR A 87 -6.56 -1.86 1.33
CA TYR A 87 -7.06 -0.60 1.88
C TYR A 87 -6.58 -0.36 3.32
N MET A 88 -6.45 -1.41 4.14
CA MET A 88 -5.97 -1.35 5.53
C MET A 88 -4.45 -1.42 5.67
N SER A 89 -3.69 -1.25 4.59
CA SER A 89 -2.23 -1.35 4.60
C SER A 89 -1.54 -0.49 5.67
N ALA A 90 -0.25 -0.78 5.95
CA ALA A 90 0.55 -0.03 6.92
C ALA A 90 0.60 1.48 6.61
N ALA A 91 0.52 1.85 5.33
CA ALA A 91 0.44 3.25 4.91
C ALA A 91 -0.84 3.93 5.42
N SER A 92 -1.99 3.25 5.34
CA SER A 92 -3.25 3.75 5.87
C SER A 92 -3.22 3.88 7.40
N PHE A 93 -2.68 2.87 8.09
CA PHE A 93 -2.55 2.91 9.55
C PHE A 93 -1.65 4.06 10.03
N LEU A 94 -0.44 4.17 9.47
CA LEU A 94 0.51 5.24 9.81
C LEU A 94 0.01 6.61 9.35
N GLY A 95 -0.65 6.69 8.18
CA GLY A 95 -1.19 7.93 7.64
C GLY A 95 -2.31 8.51 8.51
N ILE A 96 -3.30 7.68 8.87
CA ILE A 96 -4.41 8.09 9.74
C ILE A 96 -3.91 8.45 11.14
N SER A 97 -3.06 7.62 11.75
CA SER A 97 -2.52 7.90 13.08
C SER A 97 -1.68 9.19 13.10
N ALA A 98 -0.87 9.44 12.07
CA ALA A 98 -0.14 10.70 11.94
C ALA A 98 -1.08 11.90 11.74
N ALA A 99 -2.12 11.77 10.92
CA ALA A 99 -3.10 12.83 10.71
C ALA A 99 -3.85 13.19 12.01
N VAL A 100 -4.27 12.18 12.78
CA VAL A 100 -4.90 12.37 14.10
C VAL A 100 -3.93 12.99 15.09
N MET A 101 -2.67 12.55 15.12
CA MET A 101 -1.65 13.15 15.98
C MET A 101 -1.42 14.64 15.65
N ALA A 102 -1.48 15.02 14.38
CA ALA A 102 -1.23 16.39 13.93
C ALA A 102 -2.43 17.33 14.11
N THR A 103 -3.65 16.84 13.88
CA THR A 103 -4.87 17.68 13.79
C THR A 103 -5.92 17.36 14.85
N GLY A 104 -5.67 16.37 15.72
CA GLY A 104 -6.57 15.98 16.79
C GLY A 104 -7.90 15.43 16.27
N TYR A 105 -8.99 15.98 16.78
CA TYR A 105 -10.36 15.52 16.49
C TYR A 105 -10.73 15.64 15.00
N ASP A 106 -10.25 16.68 14.32
CA ASP A 106 -10.54 16.87 12.90
C ASP A 106 -9.90 15.76 12.05
N GLY A 107 -8.71 15.28 12.44
CA GLY A 107 -8.06 14.12 11.81
C GLY A 107 -8.89 12.85 11.93
N LEU A 108 -9.67 12.69 13.00
CA LEU A 108 -10.60 11.57 13.16
C LEU A 108 -11.78 11.67 12.18
N ILE A 109 -12.34 12.86 11.98
CA ILE A 109 -13.41 13.10 11.01
C ILE A 109 -12.92 12.79 9.59
N TYR A 110 -11.72 13.25 9.22
CA TYR A 110 -11.10 12.92 7.93
C TYR A 110 -10.89 11.41 7.75
N SER A 111 -10.52 10.71 8.82
CA SER A 111 -10.30 9.26 8.79
C SER A 111 -11.58 8.45 8.58
N ILE A 112 -12.71 8.93 9.12
CA ILE A 112 -14.04 8.35 8.85
C ILE A 112 -14.39 8.54 7.37
N GLY A 113 -14.16 9.74 6.82
CA GLY A 113 -14.37 10.03 5.41
C GLY A 113 -13.55 9.13 4.49
N PHE A 114 -12.28 8.88 4.85
CA PHE A 114 -11.43 7.90 4.19
C PHE A 114 -12.10 6.52 4.24
N LEU A 115 -12.34 5.97 5.43
CA LEU A 115 -12.88 4.62 5.64
C LEU A 115 -14.21 4.35 4.91
N VAL A 116 -15.15 5.30 5.00
CA VAL A 116 -16.50 5.17 4.40
C VAL A 116 -16.47 5.44 2.89
N GLY A 117 -15.53 6.26 2.41
CA GLY A 117 -15.41 6.59 1.00
C GLY A 117 -15.01 5.40 0.12
N TRP A 118 -14.21 4.47 0.63
CA TRP A 118 -13.72 3.34 -0.15
C TRP A 118 -14.83 2.42 -0.69
N PRO A 119 -15.75 1.88 0.12
CA PRO A 119 -16.81 1.01 -0.40
C PRO A 119 -17.69 1.75 -1.41
N ILE A 120 -18.00 3.02 -1.17
CA ILE A 120 -18.82 3.86 -2.06
C ILE A 120 -18.17 3.94 -3.45
N ILE A 121 -16.90 4.32 -3.52
CA ILE A 121 -16.18 4.40 -4.79
C ILE A 121 -16.04 3.02 -5.44
N THR A 122 -15.78 1.98 -4.65
CA THR A 122 -15.65 0.61 -5.15
C THR A 122 -16.95 0.15 -5.80
N PHE A 123 -18.12 0.39 -5.19
CA PHE A 123 -19.40 0.02 -5.79
C PHE A 123 -19.73 0.84 -7.04
N LEU A 124 -19.49 2.16 -7.02
CA LEU A 124 -19.78 3.03 -8.17
C LEU A 124 -18.87 2.73 -9.38
N MET A 125 -17.62 2.38 -9.13
CA MET A 125 -16.63 2.21 -10.19
C MET A 125 -16.51 0.75 -10.67
N ALA A 126 -16.73 -0.24 -9.79
CA ALA A 126 -16.51 -1.65 -10.11
C ALA A 126 -17.33 -2.12 -11.30
N GLU A 127 -18.61 -1.76 -11.38
CA GLU A 127 -19.47 -2.18 -12.50
C GLU A 127 -19.01 -1.57 -13.83
N ARG A 128 -18.67 -0.28 -13.83
CA ARG A 128 -18.19 0.40 -15.04
C ARG A 128 -16.91 -0.22 -15.55
N LEU A 129 -15.92 -0.42 -14.67
CA LEU A 129 -14.64 -1.01 -15.05
C LEU A 129 -14.78 -2.46 -15.52
N ARG A 130 -15.65 -3.26 -14.87
CA ARG A 130 -15.94 -4.63 -15.29
C ARG A 130 -16.52 -4.70 -16.70
N ASN A 131 -17.38 -3.75 -17.06
CA ASN A 131 -18.04 -3.74 -18.37
C ASN A 131 -17.11 -3.31 -19.52
N LEU A 132 -15.98 -2.64 -19.24
CA LEU A 132 -15.00 -2.26 -20.28
C LEU A 132 -14.11 -3.43 -20.75
N GLY A 133 -14.01 -4.52 -19.98
CA GLY A 133 -13.24 -5.73 -20.37
C GLY A 133 -11.74 -5.51 -20.59
N LYS A 134 -11.16 -4.45 -20.03
CA LYS A 134 -9.71 -4.16 -20.06
C LYS A 134 -9.06 -4.52 -18.73
N PHE A 135 -7.79 -4.93 -18.78
CA PHE A 135 -7.07 -5.44 -17.60
C PHE A 135 -6.31 -4.37 -16.83
N THR A 136 -5.95 -3.25 -17.46
CA THR A 136 -5.19 -2.17 -16.80
C THR A 136 -5.95 -0.85 -16.83
N PHE A 137 -5.69 0.01 -15.83
CA PHE A 137 -6.24 1.36 -15.79
C PHE A 137 -5.76 2.22 -16.97
N ALA A 138 -4.53 1.99 -17.44
CA ALA A 138 -3.98 2.67 -18.61
C ALA A 138 -4.79 2.33 -19.88
N ASP A 139 -5.19 1.08 -20.07
CA ASP A 139 -6.03 0.67 -21.19
C ASP A 139 -7.43 1.28 -21.12
N VAL A 140 -8.00 1.40 -19.91
CA VAL A 140 -9.29 2.07 -19.67
C VAL A 140 -9.20 3.55 -20.00
N ALA A 141 -8.14 4.23 -19.57
CA ALA A 141 -7.90 5.64 -19.87
C ALA A 141 -7.67 5.84 -21.39
N GLY A 142 -6.84 5.01 -22.00
CA GLY A 142 -6.58 5.02 -23.45
C GLY A 142 -7.86 4.82 -24.27
N TYR A 143 -8.73 3.88 -23.87
CA TYR A 143 -10.04 3.69 -24.52
C TYR A 143 -10.95 4.92 -24.43
N ARG A 144 -10.86 5.69 -23.33
CA ARG A 144 -11.63 6.93 -23.17
C ARG A 144 -11.10 8.08 -24.03
N PHE A 145 -9.79 8.17 -24.23
CA PHE A 145 -9.14 9.25 -24.99
C PHE A 145 -8.98 8.97 -26.48
N GLN A 146 -9.04 7.71 -26.93
CA GLN A 146 -9.07 7.35 -28.36
C GLN A 146 -10.45 7.51 -29.01
N GLN A 147 -11.50 7.77 -28.22
CA GLN A 147 -12.85 8.05 -28.71
C GLN A 147 -13.16 9.55 -28.86
N GLY A 148 -12.15 10.41 -28.74
CA GLY A 148 -12.22 11.84 -29.08
C GLY A 148 -11.25 12.16 -30.19
#